data_AF-A0A7X7FB89-F1
#
_entry.id   AF-A0A7X7FB89-F1
#
_cell.length_a   1.000
_cell.length_b   1.000
_cell.length_c   1.000
_cell.angle_alpha   90.00
_cell.angle_beta   90.00
_cell.angle_gamma   90.00
#
_symmetry.space_group_name_H-M   'P 1'
#
loop_
_entity.id
_entity.type
_entity.pdbx_description
1 polymer ?
#
loop_
_entity_poly.entity_id
_entity_poly.type
_entity_poly.pdbx_seq_one_letter_code
_entity_poly.pdbx_strand_id
1 'polypeptide(L)'
;MQTQSIPHHNISGVMPHLAVKAGHLPARTETGIGGLMPWANRLWFVTYVAHKQGTGSGTGLFSIDDGMNLTKHPESVVGTYANRMIHRESNQLFIGPHAIDIDGNVRTITPLVNIRITATCRHLTDPANKVYMVGMEGEFAEVDVNTLEVRMLADLKQELAMGERCRP
;
A
#
# COMPACT_ATOMS: atom_id res chain seq x y z
N MET A 1 12.46 -11.83 29.37
CA MET A 1 13.36 -10.66 29.33
C MET A 1 12.49 -9.44 29.07
N GLN A 2 12.44 -8.49 29.99
CA GLN A 2 11.67 -7.25 29.78
C GLN A 2 12.43 -6.39 28.76
N THR A 3 11.85 -6.19 27.59
CA THR A 3 12.34 -5.20 26.61
C THR A 3 12.18 -3.82 27.24
N GLN A 4 13.30 -3.21 27.66
CA GLN A 4 13.31 -1.81 28.08
C GLN A 4 12.84 -0.95 26.90
N SER A 5 11.74 -0.22 27.09
CA SER A 5 11.24 0.73 26.11
C SER A 5 12.20 1.91 26.02
N ILE A 6 12.78 2.13 24.84
CA ILE A 6 13.54 3.36 24.57
C ILE A 6 12.58 4.54 24.72
N PRO A 7 12.86 5.54 25.57
CA PRO A 7 11.96 6.67 25.75
C PRO A 7 11.72 7.39 24.42
N HIS A 8 10.45 7.60 24.09
CA HIS A 8 10.04 8.36 22.92
C HIS A 8 10.40 9.83 23.11
N HIS A 9 11.36 10.33 22.33
CA HIS A 9 11.77 11.73 22.37
C HIS A 9 10.84 12.59 21.51
N ASN A 10 10.39 13.72 22.05
CA ASN A 10 9.75 14.80 21.30
C ASN A 10 10.72 16.00 21.29
N ILE A 11 11.19 16.38 20.11
CA ILE A 11 12.12 17.49 19.90
C ILE A 11 11.40 18.54 19.06
N SER A 12 10.85 19.57 19.72
CA SER A 12 10.13 20.66 19.05
C SER A 12 8.99 20.19 18.12
N GLY A 13 8.24 19.16 18.52
CA GLY A 13 7.15 18.57 17.74
C GLY A 13 7.59 17.47 16.77
N VAL A 14 8.89 17.22 16.62
CA VAL A 14 9.42 16.08 15.86
C VAL A 14 9.49 14.86 16.76
N MET A 15 8.99 13.72 16.28
CA MET A 15 9.02 12.43 16.98
C MET A 15 9.90 11.44 16.21
N PRO A 16 11.22 11.40 16.48
CA PRO A 16 12.17 10.62 15.67
C PRO A 16 11.89 9.11 15.65
N HIS A 17 11.23 8.57 16.68
CA HIS A 17 10.89 7.15 16.74
C HIS A 17 9.80 6.74 15.74
N LEU A 18 9.04 7.69 15.19
CA LEU A 18 8.08 7.44 14.12
C LEU A 18 8.72 7.40 12.73
N ALA A 19 10.03 7.67 12.62
CA ALA A 19 10.73 7.64 11.35
C ALA A 19 10.82 6.21 10.80
N VAL A 20 10.27 6.01 9.59
CA VAL A 20 10.37 4.73 8.88
C VAL A 20 11.62 4.71 8.01
N LYS A 21 12.39 3.63 8.10
CA LYS A 21 13.63 3.42 7.36
C LYS A 21 13.53 2.15 6.53
N ALA A 22 14.28 2.13 5.43
CA ALA A 22 14.40 0.96 4.55
C ALA A 22 15.85 0.48 4.47
N GLY A 23 16.04 -0.83 4.43
CA GLY A 23 17.33 -1.47 4.22
C GLY A 23 17.86 -1.22 2.81
N HIS A 24 19.19 -1.11 2.68
CA HIS A 24 19.86 -0.83 1.40
C HIS A 24 20.03 -2.06 0.50
N LEU A 25 20.10 -3.25 1.11
CA LEU A 25 20.26 -4.52 0.39
C LEU A 25 18.89 -5.08 -0.05
N PRO A 26 18.84 -5.84 -1.17
CA PRO A 26 19.99 -6.25 -2.01
C PRO A 26 20.38 -5.22 -3.09
N ALA A 27 19.51 -4.28 -3.45
CA ALA A 27 19.83 -3.19 -4.39
C ALA A 27 18.81 -2.04 -4.25
N ARG A 28 19.09 -1.02 -3.42
CA ARG A 28 18.17 0.10 -3.22
C ARG A 28 18.67 1.41 -3.83
N THR A 29 17.76 2.12 -4.50
CA THR A 29 17.97 3.50 -4.96
C THR A 29 17.07 4.51 -4.23
N GLU A 30 15.89 4.10 -3.73
CA GLU A 30 14.86 5.02 -3.18
C GLU A 30 13.99 4.38 -2.08
N THR A 31 13.41 5.21 -1.18
CA THR A 31 12.18 4.88 -0.42
C THR A 31 11.36 6.13 -0.19
N GLY A 32 10.05 5.96 -0.03
CA GLY A 32 9.13 7.02 0.36
C GLY A 32 7.84 6.44 0.94
N ILE A 33 6.95 7.32 1.40
CA ILE A 33 5.58 6.98 1.76
C ILE A 33 4.72 7.23 0.52
N GLY A 34 4.14 6.17 -0.06
CA GLY A 34 3.36 6.27 -1.29
C GLY A 34 1.88 6.59 -1.05
N GLY A 35 1.34 6.19 0.10
CA GLY A 35 -0.04 6.49 0.47
C GLY A 35 -0.23 6.50 1.97
N LEU A 36 -1.14 7.35 2.46
CA LEU A 36 -1.53 7.44 3.86
C LEU A 36 -3.03 7.71 4.01
N MET A 37 -3.66 7.14 5.03
CA MET A 37 -5.06 7.36 5.34
C MET A 37 -5.37 7.15 6.83
N PRO A 38 -6.01 8.11 7.51
CA PRO A 38 -6.65 7.87 8.79
C PRO A 38 -7.84 6.91 8.61
N TRP A 39 -7.80 5.75 9.26
CA TRP A 39 -8.82 4.72 9.16
C TRP A 39 -8.77 3.78 10.38
N ALA A 40 -9.92 3.27 10.83
CA ALA A 40 -9.99 2.34 11.96
C ALA A 40 -9.20 2.81 13.21
N ASN A 41 -9.35 4.09 13.58
CA ASN A 41 -8.67 4.75 14.72
C ASN A 41 -7.14 4.69 14.68
N ARG A 42 -6.55 4.63 13.49
CA ARG A 42 -5.10 4.64 13.26
C ARG A 42 -4.77 5.44 12.02
N LEU A 43 -3.55 5.98 11.96
CA LEU A 43 -2.98 6.47 10.70
C LEU A 43 -2.31 5.29 9.98
N TRP A 44 -2.90 4.83 8.89
CA TRP A 44 -2.31 3.80 8.03
C TRP A 44 -1.49 4.43 6.92
N PHE A 45 -0.39 3.78 6.55
CA PHE A 45 0.40 4.20 5.40
C PHE A 45 1.24 3.06 4.81
N VAL A 46 1.50 3.16 3.51
CA VAL A 46 2.39 2.25 2.79
C VAL A 46 3.66 2.98 2.38
N THR A 47 4.80 2.32 2.60
CA THR A 47 6.10 2.75 2.10
C THR A 47 6.52 1.89 0.91
N TYR A 48 7.34 2.46 0.03
CA TYR A 48 7.75 1.78 -1.19
C TYR A 48 9.28 1.65 -1.32
N VAL A 49 9.70 0.62 -2.08
CA VAL A 49 11.05 0.52 -2.67
C VAL A 49 11.04 1.06 -4.10
N ALA A 50 12.20 1.12 -4.75
CA ALA A 50 12.32 1.66 -6.11
C ALA A 50 11.52 0.85 -7.16
N HIS A 51 11.30 -0.44 -6.94
CA HIS A 51 10.59 -1.28 -7.92
C HIS A 51 9.74 -2.41 -7.29
N LYS A 52 10.36 -3.52 -6.92
CA LYS A 52 9.68 -4.69 -6.32
C LYS A 52 10.51 -5.24 -5.16
N GLN A 53 10.07 -6.30 -4.51
CA GLN A 53 10.71 -6.87 -3.31
C GLN A 53 12.24 -7.07 -3.38
N GLY A 54 12.80 -7.27 -4.57
CA GLY A 54 14.25 -7.39 -4.79
C GLY A 54 15.05 -6.09 -4.80
N THR A 55 14.43 -4.92 -4.52
CA THR A 55 15.10 -3.60 -4.62
C THR A 55 15.20 -2.84 -3.30
N GLY A 56 15.15 -3.57 -2.19
CA GLY A 56 15.26 -3.03 -0.84
C GLY A 56 14.50 -3.88 0.16
N SER A 57 14.51 -3.47 1.42
CA SER A 57 13.85 -4.16 2.52
C SER A 57 13.32 -3.19 3.57
N GLY A 58 12.51 -3.68 4.50
CA GLY A 58 12.00 -2.88 5.62
C GLY A 58 10.76 -2.04 5.30
N THR A 59 10.38 -1.86 4.03
CA THR A 59 9.16 -1.14 3.61
C THR A 59 7.90 -2.01 3.70
N GLY A 60 6.73 -1.42 3.43
CA GLY A 60 5.44 -2.08 3.37
C GLY A 60 4.36 -1.30 4.14
N LEU A 61 3.43 -2.00 4.78
CA LEU A 61 2.27 -1.45 5.48
C LEU A 61 2.57 -1.17 6.96
N PHE A 62 2.28 0.05 7.37
CA PHE A 62 2.46 0.54 8.73
C PHE A 62 1.19 1.21 9.26
N SER A 63 1.09 1.26 10.58
CA SER A 63 0.08 2.03 11.31
C SER A 63 0.70 2.81 12.47
N ILE A 64 0.17 4.00 12.76
CA ILE A 64 0.44 4.74 13.99
C ILE A 64 -0.88 4.87 14.77
N ASP A 65 -0.84 4.54 16.06
CA ASP A 65 -1.98 4.71 16.97
C ASP A 65 -1.93 6.03 17.75
N ASP A 66 -2.98 6.31 18.54
CA ASP A 66 -3.09 7.53 19.36
C ASP A 66 -1.97 7.64 20.42
N GLY A 67 -1.33 6.52 20.78
CA GLY A 67 -0.17 6.49 21.66
C GLY A 67 1.15 6.81 20.95
N MET A 68 1.11 7.18 19.67
CA MET A 68 2.28 7.38 18.81
C MET A 68 3.17 6.13 18.72
N ASN A 69 2.56 4.94 18.72
CA ASN A 69 3.26 3.69 18.49
C ASN A 69 3.23 3.33 17.01
N LEU A 70 4.41 3.26 16.39
CA LEU A 70 4.58 2.80 15.03
C LEU A 70 4.62 1.26 14.99
N THR A 71 3.74 0.66 14.21
CA THR A 71 3.69 -0.80 14.01
C THR A 71 3.78 -1.13 12.52
N LYS A 72 4.64 -2.10 12.17
CA LYS A 72 4.61 -2.74 10.84
C LYS A 72 3.63 -3.92 10.91
N HIS A 73 2.63 -3.94 10.04
CA HIS A 73 1.60 -4.96 10.09
C HIS A 73 2.15 -6.35 9.66
N PRO A 74 1.75 -7.47 10.28
CA PRO A 74 2.21 -8.81 9.88
C PRO A 74 1.93 -9.18 8.41
N GLU A 75 0.77 -8.77 7.89
CA GLU A 75 0.38 -8.95 6.48
C GLU A 75 1.16 -8.06 5.49
N SER A 76 2.04 -7.19 5.98
CA SER A 76 2.78 -6.25 5.15
C SER A 76 3.65 -6.96 4.11
N VAL A 77 3.57 -6.51 2.86
CA VAL A 77 4.47 -6.96 1.77
C VAL A 77 5.37 -5.82 1.27
N VAL A 78 6.53 -6.17 0.74
CA VAL A 78 7.46 -5.21 0.11
C VAL A 78 7.09 -5.02 -1.35
N GLY A 79 6.92 -3.77 -1.79
CA GLY A 79 6.67 -3.42 -3.19
C GLY A 79 6.69 -1.92 -3.41
N THR A 80 6.15 -1.49 -4.54
CA THR A 80 5.97 -0.07 -4.86
C THR A 80 4.48 0.25 -4.98
N TYR A 81 3.95 0.91 -3.97
CA TYR A 81 2.53 1.19 -3.86
C TYR A 81 2.30 2.66 -3.54
N ALA A 82 1.42 3.31 -4.31
CA ALA A 82 1.03 4.70 -4.11
C ALA A 82 -0.49 4.91 -4.07
N ASN A 83 -1.26 3.83 -4.24
CA ASN A 83 -2.72 3.87 -4.24
C ASN A 83 -3.30 3.94 -2.82
N ARG A 84 -4.47 4.58 -2.72
CA ARG A 84 -5.39 4.44 -1.58
C ARG A 84 -6.80 4.85 -1.97
N MET A 85 -7.80 4.19 -1.40
CA MET A 85 -9.21 4.55 -1.57
C MET A 85 -10.03 3.99 -0.40
N ILE A 86 -10.89 4.83 0.19
CA ILE A 86 -11.96 4.34 1.06
C ILE A 86 -13.11 3.90 0.18
N HIS A 87 -13.46 2.63 0.25
CA HIS A 87 -14.62 2.05 -0.43
C HIS A 87 -15.82 2.04 0.52
N ARG A 88 -16.73 2.99 0.31
CA ARG A 88 -17.87 3.24 1.22
C ARG A 88 -18.85 2.06 1.29
N GLU A 89 -19.05 1.33 0.20
CA GLU A 89 -20.05 0.25 0.14
C GLU A 89 -19.64 -0.97 0.96
N SER A 90 -18.34 -1.27 1.02
CA SER A 90 -17.83 -2.40 1.80
C SER A 90 -17.21 -1.98 3.13
N ASN A 91 -17.19 -0.67 3.43
CA ASN A 91 -16.49 -0.09 4.58
C ASN A 91 -15.06 -0.61 4.72
N GLN A 92 -14.30 -0.54 3.64
CA GLN A 92 -12.90 -0.96 3.61
C GLN A 92 -12.00 0.14 3.05
N LEU A 93 -10.83 0.31 3.65
CA LEU A 93 -9.72 1.04 3.07
C LEU A 93 -8.90 0.10 2.19
N PHE A 94 -8.79 0.43 0.91
CA PHE A 94 -7.78 -0.14 0.02
C PHE A 94 -6.53 0.73 0.05
N ILE A 95 -5.37 0.15 0.34
CA ILE A 95 -4.07 0.85 0.35
C ILE A 95 -2.96 -0.13 -0.02
N GLY A 96 -2.21 0.15 -1.08
CA GLY A 96 -1.38 -0.89 -1.69
C GLY A 96 -2.21 -2.11 -2.11
N PRO A 97 -1.68 -3.34 -1.96
CA PRO A 97 -2.41 -4.57 -2.20
C PRO A 97 -3.18 -5.01 -0.95
N HIS A 98 -3.55 -4.10 -0.05
CA HIS A 98 -4.23 -4.43 1.21
C HIS A 98 -5.64 -3.86 1.27
N ALA A 99 -6.56 -4.66 1.81
CA ALA A 99 -7.89 -4.24 2.22
C ALA A 99 -7.96 -4.24 3.75
N ILE A 100 -8.41 -3.14 4.34
CA ILE A 100 -8.48 -2.93 5.80
C ILE A 100 -9.91 -2.61 6.18
N ASP A 101 -10.55 -3.43 7.00
CA ASP A 101 -11.92 -3.19 7.47
C ASP A 101 -11.99 -2.10 8.56
N ILE A 102 -13.20 -1.82 9.06
CA ILE A 102 -13.45 -0.81 10.09
C ILE A 102 -12.83 -1.13 11.46
N ASP A 103 -12.56 -2.41 11.73
CA ASP A 103 -11.94 -2.88 12.96
C ASP A 103 -10.40 -2.90 12.85
N GLY A 104 -9.87 -2.64 11.65
CA GLY A 104 -8.45 -2.61 11.35
C GLY A 104 -7.87 -3.97 10.96
N ASN A 105 -8.70 -4.97 10.65
CA ASN A 105 -8.22 -6.25 10.15
C ASN A 105 -7.73 -6.09 8.71
N VAL A 106 -6.52 -6.59 8.45
CA VAL A 106 -5.88 -6.46 7.14
C VAL A 106 -5.97 -7.78 6.38
N ARG A 107 -6.30 -7.70 5.10
CA ARG A 107 -6.19 -8.80 4.13
C ARG A 107 -5.37 -8.37 2.94
N THR A 108 -4.49 -9.25 2.46
CA THR A 108 -3.64 -8.98 1.29
C THR A 108 -4.21 -9.59 0.02
N ILE A 109 -4.28 -8.79 -1.04
CA ILE A 109 -4.70 -9.18 -2.38
C ILE A 109 -3.48 -9.81 -3.08
N THR A 110 -3.21 -11.08 -2.78
CA THR A 110 -2.00 -11.81 -3.20
C THR A 110 -1.67 -11.70 -4.69
N PRO A 111 -2.63 -11.77 -5.64
CA PRO A 111 -2.31 -11.65 -7.07
C PRO A 111 -1.69 -10.30 -7.46
N LEU A 112 -1.88 -9.24 -6.67
CA LEU A 112 -1.40 -7.89 -6.96
C LEU A 112 -0.10 -7.52 -6.24
N VAL A 113 0.45 -8.39 -5.40
CA VAL A 113 1.69 -8.11 -4.63
C VAL A 113 2.89 -7.80 -5.53
N ASN A 114 2.95 -8.39 -6.73
CA ASN A 114 4.04 -8.14 -7.69
C ASN A 114 3.72 -7.01 -8.69
N ILE A 115 2.62 -6.29 -8.52
CA ILE A 115 2.21 -5.14 -9.35
C ILE A 115 2.55 -3.85 -8.63
N ARG A 116 3.12 -2.86 -9.33
CA ARG A 116 3.41 -1.55 -8.73
C ARG A 116 2.15 -0.68 -8.76
N ILE A 117 1.25 -0.88 -7.80
CA ILE A 117 -0.09 -0.26 -7.82
C ILE A 117 0.01 1.26 -7.60
N THR A 118 -0.44 2.04 -8.57
CA THR A 118 -0.41 3.52 -8.55
C THR A 118 -1.73 4.13 -8.10
N ALA A 119 -2.84 3.52 -8.50
CA ALA A 119 -4.17 4.05 -8.22
C ALA A 119 -5.19 2.94 -7.96
N THR A 120 -6.18 3.29 -7.15
CA THR A 120 -7.42 2.52 -6.97
C THR A 120 -8.56 3.48 -7.28
N CYS A 121 -9.51 3.05 -8.09
CA CYS A 121 -10.68 3.86 -8.41
C CYS A 121 -11.98 3.05 -8.32
N ARG A 122 -13.07 3.78 -8.19
CA ARG A 122 -14.41 3.22 -8.10
C ARG A 122 -14.76 2.49 -9.39
N HIS A 123 -15.34 1.30 -9.27
CA HIS A 123 -15.78 0.53 -10.42
C HIS A 123 -16.96 1.21 -11.13
N LEU A 124 -16.97 1.21 -12.47
CA LEU A 124 -17.94 2.02 -13.23
C LEU A 124 -19.31 1.35 -13.35
N THR A 125 -19.35 0.03 -13.47
CA THR A 125 -20.58 -0.75 -13.75
C THR A 125 -21.06 -1.58 -12.56
N ASP A 126 -20.22 -1.73 -11.54
CA ASP A 126 -20.48 -2.51 -10.32
C ASP A 126 -19.77 -1.89 -9.10
N PRO A 127 -20.11 -0.63 -8.76
CA PRO A 127 -19.43 0.12 -7.70
C PRO A 127 -19.73 -0.39 -6.29
N ALA A 128 -20.64 -1.34 -6.12
CA ALA A 128 -20.98 -1.89 -4.81
C ALA A 128 -20.05 -3.05 -4.42
N ASN A 129 -19.63 -3.84 -5.41
CA ASN A 129 -18.90 -5.08 -5.17
C ASN A 129 -17.46 -5.04 -5.67
N LYS A 130 -17.07 -4.03 -6.47
CA LYS A 130 -15.76 -4.00 -7.11
C LYS A 130 -15.07 -2.65 -7.02
N VAL A 131 -13.75 -2.71 -7.12
CA VAL A 131 -12.88 -1.57 -7.40
C VAL A 131 -11.97 -1.89 -8.57
N TYR A 132 -11.48 -0.85 -9.26
CA TYR A 132 -10.38 -1.00 -10.20
C TYR A 132 -9.06 -0.68 -9.51
N MET A 133 -8.00 -1.39 -9.92
CA MET A 133 -6.62 -1.09 -9.54
C MET A 133 -5.75 -0.99 -10.79
N VAL A 134 -4.86 0.01 -10.81
CA VAL A 134 -3.95 0.28 -11.93
C VAL A 134 -2.51 0.20 -11.46
N GLY A 135 -1.67 -0.51 -12.22
CA GLY A 135 -0.22 -0.61 -12.04
C GLY A 135 0.58 0.43 -12.85
N MET A 136 1.83 0.69 -12.44
CA MET A 136 2.75 1.58 -13.15
C MET A 136 3.05 1.10 -14.57
N GLU A 137 3.07 -0.22 -14.79
CA GLU A 137 3.41 -0.82 -16.08
C GLU A 137 2.20 -1.02 -17.00
N GLY A 138 1.02 -0.51 -16.64
CA GLY A 138 -0.19 -0.58 -17.46
C GLY A 138 -1.16 -1.68 -17.05
N GLU A 139 -0.86 -2.45 -16.00
CA GLU A 139 -1.77 -3.46 -15.49
C GLU A 139 -3.09 -2.82 -15.02
N PHE A 140 -4.22 -3.25 -15.60
CA PHE A 140 -5.54 -2.81 -15.19
C PHE A 140 -6.37 -4.02 -14.77
N ALA A 141 -6.82 -4.01 -13.51
CA ALA A 141 -7.56 -5.11 -12.91
C ALA A 141 -8.82 -4.60 -12.20
N GLU A 142 -9.85 -5.46 -12.15
CA GLU A 142 -10.93 -5.34 -11.16
C GLU A 142 -10.67 -6.29 -9.99
N VAL A 143 -11.11 -5.86 -8.81
CA VAL A 143 -11.01 -6.64 -7.56
C VAL A 143 -12.37 -6.67 -6.90
N ASP A 144 -12.86 -7.86 -6.56
CA ASP A 144 -14.04 -8.03 -5.72
C ASP A 144 -13.72 -7.62 -4.28
N VAL A 145 -14.51 -6.72 -3.70
CA VAL A 145 -14.22 -6.13 -2.38
C VAL A 145 -14.48 -7.08 -1.21
N ASN A 146 -15.26 -8.14 -1.44
CA ASN A 146 -15.60 -9.13 -0.42
C ASN A 146 -14.62 -10.29 -0.48
N THR A 147 -14.41 -10.88 -1.65
CA THR A 147 -13.59 -12.09 -1.83
C THR A 147 -12.11 -11.80 -2.10
N LEU A 148 -11.78 -10.58 -2.57
CA LEU A 148 -10.47 -10.20 -3.10
C LEU A 148 -10.05 -10.97 -4.36
N GLU A 149 -11.01 -11.59 -5.05
CA GLU A 149 -10.77 -12.17 -6.37
C GLU A 149 -10.38 -11.07 -7.36
N VAL A 150 -9.33 -11.34 -8.13
CA VAL A 150 -8.74 -10.40 -9.08
C VAL A 150 -8.99 -10.89 -10.49
N ARG A 151 -9.47 -9.99 -11.35
CA ARG A 151 -9.54 -10.22 -12.79
C ARG A 151 -8.75 -9.15 -13.52
N MET A 152 -7.74 -9.58 -14.29
CA MET A 152 -7.05 -8.72 -15.22
C MET A 152 -7.99 -8.35 -16.36
N LEU A 153 -8.11 -7.05 -16.63
CA LEU A 153 -8.98 -6.50 -17.68
C LEU A 153 -8.19 -6.14 -18.93
N ALA A 154 -7.04 -5.49 -18.76
CA ALA A 154 -6.22 -5.03 -19.88
C ALA A 154 -4.78 -4.73 -19.48
N ASP A 155 -3.91 -4.61 -20.48
CA ASP A 155 -2.66 -3.85 -20.42
C ASP A 155 -2.90 -2.49 -21.11
N LEU A 156 -3.01 -1.42 -20.32
CA LEU A 156 -3.34 -0.09 -20.83
C LEU A 156 -2.28 0.47 -21.78
N LYS A 157 -1.03 0.01 -21.73
CA LYS A 157 -0.04 0.44 -22.72
C LYS A 157 -0.37 -0.11 -24.09
N GLN A 158 -0.87 -1.35 -24.15
CA GLN A 158 -1.31 -1.97 -25.39
C GLN A 158 -2.61 -1.33 -25.88
N GLU A 159 -3.61 -1.20 -25.02
CA GLU A 159 -4.91 -0.60 -25.36
C GLU A 159 -4.80 0.85 -25.86
N LEU A 160 -3.90 1.63 -25.27
CA LEU A 160 -3.70 3.04 -25.63
C LEU A 160 -2.60 3.24 -26.67
N ALA A 161 -2.07 2.16 -27.26
CA ALA A 161 -0.99 2.19 -28.24
C ALA A 161 0.21 3.07 -27.80
N MET A 162 0.60 2.95 -26.53
CA MET A 162 1.72 3.72 -25.98
C MET A 162 3.03 3.30 -26.66
N GLY A 163 3.80 4.28 -27.13
CA GLY A 163 5.06 4.01 -27.81
C GLY A 163 6.09 3.34 -26.89
N GLU A 164 7.03 2.59 -27.46
CA GLU A 164 8.06 1.81 -26.74
C GLU A 164 8.96 2.62 -25.79
N ARG A 165 9.00 3.95 -25.98
CA ARG A 165 9.75 4.89 -25.12
C ARG A 165 8.98 5.30 -23.87
N CYS A 166 7.69 4.98 -23.77
CA CYS A 166 6.88 5.26 -22.60
C CYS A 166 7.16 4.17 -21.56
N ARG A 167 8.23 4.38 -20.80
CA ARG A 167 8.64 3.53 -19.68
C ARG A 167 8.28 4.24 -18.37
N PRO A 168 7.78 3.53 -17.35
CA PRO A 168 7.73 4.05 -15.99
C PRO A 168 9.13 4.29 -15.42
#